data_AF-A0A661ZRT1-F1
#
_entry.id   AF-A0A661ZRT1-F1
#
_cell.length_a   1.000
_cell.length_b   1.000
_cell.length_c   1.000
_cell.angle_alpha   90.00
_cell.angle_beta   90.00
_cell.angle_gamma   90.00
#
_symmetry.space_group_name_H-M   'P 1'
#
loop_
_entity.id
_entity.type
_entity.pdbx_description
1 polymer ?
#
loop_
_entity_poly.entity_id
_entity_poly.type
_entity_poly.pdbx_seq_one_letter_code
_entity_poly.pdbx_strand_id
1 'polypeptide(L)'
;MAKWLFSKDKRDKLDTGLSKTKESFLKKISRVVVGKSTVDDEVLDQLEEVLISSDVGVDTTIKIIGRIENRVKNNKYLNTSELNTLLKEEIEALLEENQKVTSEDFSLPETYKPYVIMVVGVNGVGKTTTIGKLAYQYKQQGKKVYIGA
;
A
#
# COMPACT_ATOMS: atom_id res chain seq x y z
N MET A 1 16.69 7.33 -2.70
CA MET A 1 16.09 6.38 -1.74
C MET A 1 15.53 7.14 -0.52
N ALA A 2 14.23 7.47 -0.56
CA ALA A 2 13.30 7.62 0.57
C ALA A 2 13.66 8.46 1.82
N LYS A 3 14.61 9.39 1.80
CA LYS A 3 14.98 10.15 3.02
C LYS A 3 13.86 11.07 3.56
N TRP A 4 12.92 11.49 2.71
CA TRP A 4 11.79 12.38 3.08
C TRP A 4 10.57 11.66 3.70
N LEU A 5 10.42 10.35 3.48
CA LEU A 5 9.33 9.52 4.01
C LEU A 5 9.58 9.02 5.45
N PHE A 6 10.78 9.21 6.01
CA PHE A 6 11.23 8.54 7.22
C PHE A 6 11.55 9.45 8.41
N SER A 7 10.94 10.63 8.52
CA SER A 7 10.84 11.26 9.84
C SER A 7 10.02 10.32 10.74
N LYS A 8 10.48 10.09 11.97
CA LYS A 8 9.81 9.24 12.97
C LYS A 8 8.31 9.59 13.06
N ASP A 9 8.00 10.88 13.11
CA ASP A 9 6.62 11.38 13.20
C ASP A 9 5.73 11.00 12.00
N LYS A 10 6.31 10.87 10.79
CA LYS A 10 5.55 10.48 9.59
C LYS A 10 5.27 8.98 9.58
N ARG A 11 6.22 8.16 10.02
CA ARG A 11 6.02 6.72 10.22
C ARG A 11 4.94 6.47 11.26
N ASP A 12 5.02 7.14 12.40
CA ASP A 12 4.05 6.99 13.49
C ASP A 12 2.63 7.37 13.05
N LYS A 13 2.47 8.42 12.23
CA LYS A 13 1.18 8.79 11.62
C LYS A 13 0.66 7.74 10.65
N LEU A 14 1.53 7.16 9.83
CA LEU A 14 1.16 6.10 8.90
C LEU A 14 0.72 4.84 9.65
N ASP A 15 1.51 4.41 10.63
CA ASP A 15 1.23 3.25 11.47
C ASP A 15 -0.09 3.43 12.24
N THR A 16 -0.32 4.62 12.80
CA THR A 16 -1.57 4.95 13.47
C THR A 16 -2.76 4.92 12.51
N GLY A 17 -2.61 5.51 11.32
CA GLY A 17 -3.65 5.56 10.30
C GLY A 17 -4.03 4.18 9.74
N LEU A 18 -3.07 3.26 9.67
CA LEU A 18 -3.27 1.89 9.18
C LEU A 18 -3.56 0.87 10.28
N SER A 19 -3.49 1.26 11.56
CA SER A 19 -3.63 0.36 12.73
C SER A 19 -4.85 -0.56 12.65
N LYS A 20 -6.05 -0.01 12.38
CA LYS A 20 -7.30 -0.78 12.29
C LYS A 20 -7.27 -1.80 11.14
N THR A 21 -6.77 -1.40 9.98
CA THR A 21 -6.65 -2.29 8.81
C THR A 21 -5.66 -3.41 9.12
N LYS A 22 -4.50 -3.08 9.69
CA LYS A 22 -3.47 -4.03 10.09
C LYS A 22 -4.01 -5.05 11.12
N GLU A 23 -4.69 -4.59 12.16
CA GLU A 23 -5.25 -5.47 13.19
C GLU A 23 -6.32 -6.41 12.61
N SER A 24 -7.27 -5.88 11.84
CA SER A 24 -8.31 -6.65 11.17
C SER A 24 -7.71 -7.71 10.23
N PHE A 25 -6.74 -7.30 9.42
CA PHE A 25 -6.08 -8.16 8.44
C PHE A 25 -5.26 -9.27 9.09
N LEU A 26 -4.41 -8.94 10.06
CA LEU A 26 -3.62 -9.92 10.80
C LEU A 26 -4.51 -10.92 11.53
N LYS A 27 -5.63 -10.47 12.12
CA LYS A 27 -6.59 -11.36 12.76
C LYS A 27 -7.22 -12.37 11.79
N LYS A 28 -7.52 -11.94 10.55
CA LYS A 28 -8.03 -12.84 9.51
C LYS A 28 -6.96 -13.86 9.10
N ILE A 29 -5.73 -13.43 8.82
CA ILE A 29 -4.62 -14.33 8.46
C ILE A 29 -4.32 -15.32 9.58
N SER A 30 -4.26 -14.86 10.84
CA SER A 30 -4.01 -15.75 11.97
C SER A 30 -5.03 -16.88 12.06
N ARG A 31 -6.29 -16.64 11.68
CA ARG A 31 -7.35 -17.68 11.65
C ARG A 31 -7.10 -18.73 10.58
N VAL A 32 -6.64 -18.32 9.39
CA VAL A 32 -6.33 -19.22 8.27
C VAL A 32 -5.26 -20.24 8.65
N VAL A 33 -4.28 -19.82 9.45
CA VAL A 33 -3.13 -20.66 9.82
C VAL A 33 -3.34 -21.47 11.12
N VAL A 34 -4.46 -21.31 11.84
CA VAL A 34 -4.68 -22.05 13.09
C VAL A 34 -4.74 -23.55 12.81
N GLY A 35 -3.87 -24.31 13.49
CA GLY A 35 -3.83 -25.77 13.34
C GLY A 35 -3.17 -26.25 12.04
N LYS A 36 -2.60 -25.35 11.24
CA LYS A 36 -1.88 -25.66 10.00
C LYS A 36 -0.37 -25.42 10.19
N SER A 37 0.45 -26.40 9.84
CA SER A 37 1.93 -26.31 9.95
C SER A 37 2.60 -25.91 8.64
N THR A 38 1.94 -26.12 7.50
CA THR A 38 2.46 -25.86 6.15
C THR A 38 1.48 -25.01 5.35
N VAL A 39 2.00 -24.27 4.38
CA VAL A 39 1.18 -23.57 3.38
C VAL A 39 0.81 -24.55 2.28
N ASP A 40 -0.41 -25.09 2.34
CA ASP A 40 -1.00 -25.99 1.35
C ASP A 40 -2.11 -25.28 0.56
N ASP A 41 -2.72 -25.99 -0.39
CA ASP A 41 -3.78 -25.43 -1.25
C ASP A 41 -4.96 -24.88 -0.44
N GLU A 42 -5.33 -25.54 0.66
CA GLU A 42 -6.42 -25.09 1.54
C GLU A 42 -6.07 -23.76 2.24
N VAL A 43 -4.82 -23.60 2.69
CA VAL A 43 -4.34 -22.33 3.25
C VAL A 43 -4.33 -21.22 2.20
N LEU A 44 -3.96 -21.53 0.95
CA LEU A 44 -3.95 -20.55 -0.14
C LEU A 44 -5.37 -20.10 -0.53
N ASP A 45 -6.32 -21.03 -0.62
CA ASP A 45 -7.73 -20.73 -0.90
C ASP A 45 -8.34 -19.81 0.17
N GLN A 46 -8.08 -20.12 1.45
CA GLN A 46 -8.54 -19.27 2.55
C GLN A 46 -7.86 -17.90 2.56
N LEU A 47 -6.57 -17.82 2.20
CA LEU A 47 -5.86 -16.55 2.06
C LEU A 47 -6.44 -15.70 0.91
N GLU A 48 -6.84 -16.31 -0.20
CA GLU A 48 -7.53 -15.64 -1.30
C GLU A 48 -8.81 -14.94 -0.81
N GLU A 49 -9.67 -15.65 -0.08
CA GLU A 49 -10.89 -15.09 0.50
C GLU A 49 -10.58 -13.92 1.46
N VAL A 50 -9.54 -14.05 2.27
CA VAL A 50 -9.10 -12.98 3.18
C VAL A 50 -8.66 -11.74 2.42
N LEU A 51 -7.91 -11.88 1.33
CA LEU A 51 -7.46 -10.76 0.50
C LEU A 51 -8.63 -10.07 -0.21
N ILE A 52 -9.55 -10.84 -0.81
CA ILE A 52 -10.75 -10.31 -1.48
C ILE A 52 -11.63 -9.55 -0.47
N SER A 53 -11.90 -10.14 0.69
CA SER A 53 -12.72 -9.51 1.75
C SER A 53 -12.02 -8.34 2.46
N SER A 54 -10.78 -8.02 2.08
CA SER A 54 -9.99 -6.92 2.63
C SER A 54 -9.71 -5.84 1.58
N ASP A 55 -10.57 -5.74 0.55
CA ASP A 55 -10.56 -4.70 -0.48
C ASP A 55 -9.31 -4.69 -1.39
N VAL A 56 -8.61 -5.83 -1.53
CA VAL A 56 -7.44 -5.95 -2.44
C VAL A 56 -7.86 -6.04 -3.91
N GLY A 57 -9.07 -6.57 -4.18
CA GLY A 57 -9.60 -6.79 -5.52
C GLY A 57 -9.14 -8.12 -6.15
N VAL A 58 -10.01 -8.71 -6.98
CA VAL A 58 -9.85 -10.08 -7.51
C VAL A 58 -8.55 -10.24 -8.31
N ASP A 59 -8.30 -9.37 -9.31
CA ASP A 59 -7.14 -9.49 -10.19
C ASP A 59 -5.80 -9.40 -9.42
N THR A 60 -5.74 -8.52 -8.42
CA THR A 60 -4.55 -8.35 -7.58
C THR A 60 -4.37 -9.56 -6.67
N THR A 61 -5.44 -10.06 -6.07
CA THR A 61 -5.40 -11.27 -5.25
C THR A 61 -4.89 -12.48 -6.03
N ILE A 62 -5.42 -12.73 -7.23
CA ILE A 62 -4.99 -13.85 -8.08
C ILE A 62 -3.47 -13.78 -8.35
N LYS A 63 -2.94 -12.57 -8.62
CA LYS A 63 -1.50 -12.36 -8.81
C LYS A 63 -0.69 -12.67 -7.55
N ILE A 64 -1.15 -12.22 -6.39
CA ILE A 64 -0.49 -12.49 -5.10
C ILE A 64 -0.46 -13.99 -4.81
N ILE A 65 -1.61 -14.65 -4.90
CA ILE A 65 -1.74 -16.09 -4.60
C ILE A 65 -0.88 -16.92 -5.55
N GLY A 66 -0.94 -16.66 -6.85
CA GLY A 66 -0.10 -17.38 -7.82
C GLY A 66 1.41 -17.21 -7.57
N ARG A 67 1.86 -16.04 -7.07
CA ARG A 67 3.26 -15.84 -6.68
C ARG A 67 3.65 -16.66 -5.46
N ILE A 68 2.81 -16.65 -4.43
CA ILE A 68 3.03 -17.44 -3.22
C ILE A 68 3.03 -18.93 -3.56
N GLU A 69 2.07 -19.40 -4.36
CA GLU A 69 1.97 -20.79 -4.81
C GLU A 69 3.23 -21.25 -5.56
N ASN A 70 3.73 -20.44 -6.51
CA ASN A 70 4.98 -20.73 -7.21
C ASN A 70 6.18 -20.81 -6.25
N ARG A 71 6.20 -19.95 -5.22
CA ARG A 71 7.28 -19.94 -4.21
C ARG A 71 7.21 -21.15 -3.29
N VAL A 72 6.02 -21.61 -2.91
CA VAL A 72 5.77 -22.88 -2.19
C VAL A 72 6.23 -24.07 -3.03
N LYS A 73 5.90 -24.10 -4.32
CA LYS A 73 6.33 -25.19 -5.23
C LYS A 73 7.86 -25.27 -5.36
N ASN A 74 8.54 -24.13 -5.39
CA ASN A 74 10.00 -24.07 -5.51
C ASN A 74 10.73 -24.36 -4.19
N ASN A 75 10.19 -23.87 -3.06
CA ASN A 75 10.73 -24.10 -1.73
C ASN A 75 9.89 -25.18 -1.05
N LYS A 76 10.31 -26.44 -1.21
CA LYS A 76 9.62 -27.68 -0.79
C LYS A 76 8.98 -27.70 0.61
N TYR A 77 9.30 -26.76 1.50
CA TYR A 77 8.65 -26.56 2.79
C TYR A 77 8.58 -25.07 3.12
N LEU A 78 7.35 -24.54 3.26
CA LEU A 78 7.09 -23.22 3.81
C LEU A 78 6.16 -23.35 5.02
N ASN A 79 6.58 -22.76 6.14
CA ASN A 79 5.83 -22.78 7.38
C ASN A 79 4.76 -21.67 7.33
N THR A 80 3.59 -21.93 7.92
CA THR A 80 2.54 -20.92 8.08
C THR A 80 2.98 -19.70 8.90
N SER A 81 3.99 -19.85 9.77
CA SER A 81 4.60 -18.72 10.49
C SER A 81 5.31 -17.71 9.58
N GLU A 82 5.72 -18.13 8.38
CA GLU A 82 6.40 -17.29 7.38
C GLU A 82 5.42 -16.63 6.40
N LEU A 83 4.14 -17.03 6.42
CA LEU A 83 3.14 -16.60 5.45
C LEU A 83 2.97 -15.07 5.41
N ASN A 84 2.95 -14.42 6.58
CA ASN A 84 2.83 -12.96 6.65
C ASN A 84 4.06 -12.24 6.05
N THR A 85 5.25 -12.81 6.23
CA THR A 85 6.49 -12.27 5.65
C THR A 85 6.48 -12.43 4.13
N LEU A 86 6.14 -13.62 3.64
CA LEU A 86 6.00 -13.90 2.20
C LEU A 86 4.98 -12.98 1.55
N LEU A 87 3.81 -12.83 2.16
CA LEU A 87 2.74 -11.96 1.66
C LEU A 87 3.21 -10.51 1.55
N LYS A 88 3.94 -10.01 2.56
CA LYS A 88 4.52 -8.67 2.52
C LYS A 88 5.51 -8.51 1.36
N GLU A 89 6.42 -9.46 1.19
CA GLU A 89 7.42 -9.44 0.11
C GLU A 89 6.77 -9.47 -1.27
N GLU A 90 5.77 -10.32 -1.49
CA GLU A 90 5.09 -10.41 -2.79
C GLU A 90 4.25 -9.16 -3.10
N ILE A 91 3.60 -8.58 -2.10
CA ILE A 91 2.88 -7.31 -2.25
C ILE A 91 3.86 -6.17 -2.57
N GLU A 92 5.00 -6.10 -1.88
CA GLU A 92 6.05 -5.11 -2.14
C GLU A 92 6.57 -5.22 -3.58
N ALA A 93 6.92 -6.43 -4.02
CA ALA A 93 7.37 -6.69 -5.39
C ALA A 93 6.31 -6.31 -6.44
N LEU A 94 5.03 -6.63 -6.21
CA LEU A 94 3.93 -6.24 -7.11
C LEU A 94 3.75 -4.72 -7.20
N LEU A 95 3.92 -4.00 -6.09
CA LEU A 95 3.85 -2.54 -6.07
C LEU A 95 5.04 -1.91 -6.81
N GLU A 96 6.23 -2.49 -6.72
CA GLU A 96 7.43 -2.03 -7.42
C GLU A 96 7.35 -2.22 -8.94
N GLU A 97 6.84 -3.36 -9.42
CA GLU A 97 6.67 -3.63 -10.86
C GLU A 97 5.77 -2.62 -11.57
N ASN A 98 4.81 -2.04 -10.85
CA ASN A 98 3.87 -1.06 -11.38
C ASN A 98 4.37 0.39 -11.23
N GLN A 99 5.59 0.62 -10.71
CA GLN A 99 6.22 1.94 -10.71
C GLN A 99 6.68 2.34 -12.13
N LYS A 100 5.72 2.72 -12.99
CA LYS A 100 6.01 3.52 -14.20
C LYS A 100 6.37 4.98 -13.86
N VAL A 101 6.19 5.38 -12.62
CA VAL A 101 6.58 6.69 -12.10
C VAL A 101 7.72 6.44 -11.13
N THR A 102 8.92 6.82 -11.56
CA THR A 102 10.14 6.75 -10.77
C THR A 102 9.91 7.33 -9.39
N SER A 103 10.45 6.64 -8.40
CA SER A 103 10.53 6.97 -6.99
C SER A 103 11.42 8.21 -6.71
N GLU A 104 11.45 9.15 -7.64
CA GLU A 104 11.91 10.50 -7.40
C GLU A 104 10.82 11.17 -6.57
N ASP A 105 11.22 11.77 -5.44
CA ASP A 105 10.36 12.62 -4.63
C ASP A 105 9.48 13.45 -5.57
N PHE A 106 8.14 13.29 -5.52
CA PHE A 106 7.23 14.06 -6.35
C PHE A 106 7.49 15.53 -6.06
N SER A 107 8.34 16.11 -6.89
CA SER A 107 8.85 17.45 -6.79
C SER A 107 8.26 18.17 -7.97
N LEU A 108 7.71 19.34 -7.68
CA LEU A 108 7.15 20.15 -8.75
C LEU A 108 8.29 20.50 -9.70
N PRO A 109 8.17 20.23 -11.02
CA PRO A 109 9.18 20.62 -12.00
C PRO A 109 9.52 22.09 -11.83
N GLU A 110 10.80 22.41 -11.66
CA GLU A 110 11.22 23.80 -11.42
C GLU A 110 11.21 24.65 -12.69
N THR A 111 11.15 23.98 -13.84
CA THR A 111 11.34 24.56 -15.18
C THR A 111 10.16 25.43 -15.65
N TYR A 112 8.93 25.18 -15.17
CA TYR A 112 7.73 25.91 -15.61
C TYR A 112 6.95 26.44 -14.40
N LYS A 113 6.68 27.75 -14.40
CA LYS A 113 5.90 28.44 -13.35
C LYS A 113 4.81 29.32 -13.99
N PRO A 114 3.56 29.30 -13.49
CA PRO A 114 3.08 28.47 -12.37
C PRO A 114 2.92 27.00 -12.76
N TYR A 115 3.16 26.09 -11.81
CA TYR A 115 2.76 24.69 -11.95
C TYR A 115 1.29 24.56 -11.56
N VAL A 116 0.45 24.08 -12.48
CA VAL A 116 -1.00 24.02 -12.30
C VAL A 116 -1.42 22.60 -11.93
N ILE A 117 -2.06 22.46 -10.75
CA ILE A 117 -2.63 21.20 -10.28
C ILE A 117 -4.15 21.29 -10.36
N MET A 118 -4.77 20.44 -11.18
CA MET A 118 -6.23 20.29 -11.24
C MET A 118 -6.66 19.07 -10.43
N VAL A 119 -7.44 19.29 -9.37
CA VAL A 119 -7.94 18.22 -8.51
C VAL A 119 -9.37 17.85 -8.93
N VAL A 120 -9.58 16.61 -9.34
CA VAL A 120 -10.88 16.09 -9.83
C VAL A 120 -11.38 14.92 -8.97
N GLY A 121 -12.69 14.65 -8.98
CA GLY A 121 -13.32 13.55 -8.25
C GLY A 121 -14.78 13.82 -7.87
N VAL A 122 -15.49 12.82 -7.33
CA VAL A 122 -16.91 12.94 -6.94
C VAL A 122 -17.11 13.72 -5.64
N ASN A 123 -18.34 14.07 -5.28
CA ASN A 123 -18.64 14.78 -4.04
C ASN A 123 -18.37 13.91 -2.80
N GLY A 124 -17.87 14.52 -1.72
CA GLY A 124 -17.62 13.81 -0.44
C GLY A 124 -16.25 13.14 -0.29
N VAL A 125 -15.45 12.95 -1.34
CA VAL A 125 -14.12 12.28 -1.25
C VAL A 125 -13.00 13.14 -0.66
N GLY A 126 -13.31 14.35 -0.20
CA GLY A 126 -12.34 15.24 0.45
C GLY A 126 -11.48 16.09 -0.49
N LYS A 127 -11.92 16.37 -1.73
CA LYS A 127 -11.19 17.21 -2.70
C LYS A 127 -10.70 18.55 -2.11
N THR A 128 -11.60 19.35 -1.56
CA THR A 128 -11.29 20.67 -0.98
C THR A 128 -10.36 20.56 0.23
N THR A 129 -10.55 19.53 1.06
CA THR A 129 -9.67 19.23 2.20
C THR A 129 -8.26 18.90 1.73
N THR A 130 -8.12 18.11 0.66
CA THR A 130 -6.83 17.76 0.06
C THR A 130 -6.16 18.98 -0.59
N ILE A 131 -6.92 19.85 -1.26
CA ILE A 131 -6.40 21.13 -1.78
C ILE A 131 -5.78 21.96 -0.65
N GLY A 132 -6.47 22.10 0.50
CA GLY A 132 -5.94 22.81 1.66
C GLY A 132 -4.66 22.19 2.24
N LYS A 133 -4.62 20.86 2.35
CA LYS A 133 -3.42 20.12 2.81
C LYS A 133 -2.23 20.34 1.87
N LEU A 134 -2.44 20.25 0.55
CA LEU A 134 -1.40 20.51 -0.46
C LEU A 134 -0.94 21.97 -0.42
N ALA A 135 -1.85 22.94 -0.33
CA ALA A 135 -1.51 24.35 -0.23
C ALA A 135 -0.65 24.64 1.01
N TYR A 136 -1.01 24.07 2.16
CA TYR A 136 -0.22 24.18 3.38
C TYR A 136 1.16 23.53 3.23
N GLN A 137 1.23 22.32 2.65
CA GLN A 137 2.50 21.62 2.39
C GLN A 137 3.43 22.44 1.50
N TYR A 138 2.95 22.98 0.38
CA TYR A 138 3.76 23.79 -0.53
C TYR A 138 4.16 25.15 0.07
N LYS A 139 3.28 25.75 0.88
CA LYS A 139 3.62 26.97 1.64
C LYS A 139 4.74 26.71 2.65
N GLN A 140 4.72 25.58 3.36
CA GLN A 140 5.82 25.17 4.25
C GLN A 140 7.12 24.90 3.50
N GLN A 141 7.06 24.52 2.22
CA GLN A 141 8.23 24.41 1.34
C GLN A 141 8.66 25.75 0.72
N GLY A 142 8.07 26.88 1.16
CA GLY A 142 8.41 28.23 0.69
C GLY A 142 7.83 28.62 -0.68
N LYS A 143 6.92 27.81 -1.25
CA LYS A 143 6.31 28.11 -2.56
C LYS A 143 5.15 29.10 -2.40
N LYS A 144 4.95 29.98 -3.40
CA LYS A 144 3.76 30.84 -3.51
C LYS A 144 2.61 30.02 -4.09
N VAL A 145 1.50 29.94 -3.37
CA VAL A 145 0.34 29.14 -3.75
C VAL A 145 -0.85 30.05 -4.01
N TYR A 146 -1.52 29.84 -5.14
CA TYR A 146 -2.80 30.45 -5.49
C TYR A 146 -3.84 29.34 -5.61
N ILE A 147 -5.04 29.57 -5.08
CA ILE A 147 -6.16 28.64 -5.18
C ILE A 147 -7.22 29.29 -6.05
N GLY A 148 -7.54 28.66 -7.18
CA GLY A 148 -8.75 28.95 -7.94
C GLY A 148 -9.86 28.02 -7.45
N ALA A 149 -10.95 28.59 -6.96
CA ALA A 149 -12.13 27.88 -6.48
C ALA A 149 -13.38 28.43 -7.16
#